data_AF-A0A0R3RK84-F1
#
_entry.id   AF-A0A0R3RK84-F1
#
_cell.length_a   1.000
_cell.length_b   1.000
_cell.length_c   1.000
_cell.angle_alpha   90.00
_cell.angle_beta   90.00
_cell.angle_gamma   90.00
#
_symmetry.space_group_name_H-M   'P 1'
#
loop_
_entity.id
_entity.type
_entity.pdbx_description
1 polymer ?
#
loop_
_entity_poly.entity_id
_entity_poly.type
_entity_poly.pdbx_seq_one_letter_code
_entity_poly.pdbx_strand_id
1 'polypeptide(L)'
;MRSVSIVLLAVVVAVTAQTKGMKLSELMTNRNQQEGLCELCKMFFNTITGVIDEAFNWLNQEIEDLCNDGFAGNSTAVDVCKKKAETAVTKIRDFIEIEEAPEAMCHKLYLC
;
A
#
# COMPACT_ATOMS: atom_id res chain seq x y z
N MET A 1 9.93 -0.84 19.55
CA MET A 1 9.11 -0.53 18.35
C MET A 1 9.35 -1.48 17.16
N ARG A 2 10.08 -2.61 17.29
CA ARG A 2 10.27 -3.57 16.18
C ARG A 2 9.17 -4.65 16.07
N SER A 3 8.37 -4.82 17.12
CA SER A 3 7.35 -5.88 17.21
C SER A 3 6.07 -5.58 16.41
N VAL A 4 5.80 -4.30 16.13
CA VAL A 4 4.55 -3.86 15.50
C VAL A 4 4.56 -4.16 13.98
N SER A 5 5.71 -4.08 13.32
CA SER A 5 5.84 -4.33 11.87
C SER A 5 5.62 -5.79 11.46
N ILE A 6 6.03 -6.76 12.29
CA ILE A 6 5.88 -8.19 11.98
C ILE A 6 4.42 -8.62 12.14
N VAL A 7 3.73 -8.08 13.14
CA VAL A 7 2.30 -8.34 13.37
C VAL A 7 1.46 -7.81 12.22
N LEU A 8 1.78 -6.61 11.69
CA LEU A 8 1.10 -6.04 10.52
C LEU A 8 1.30 -6.89 9.26
N LEU A 9 2.52 -7.33 8.98
CA LEU A 9 2.82 -8.24 7.86
C LEU A 9 2.08 -9.57 7.98
N ALA A 10 2.03 -10.16 9.18
CA ALA A 10 1.30 -11.40 9.42
C ALA A 10 -0.22 -11.23 9.23
N VAL A 11 -0.79 -10.07 9.60
CA VAL A 11 -2.21 -9.76 9.37
C VAL A 11 -2.49 -9.61 7.87
N VAL A 12 -1.63 -8.92 7.11
CA VAL A 12 -1.80 -8.77 5.66
C VAL A 12 -1.70 -10.13 4.95
N VAL A 13 -0.76 -10.99 5.33
CA VAL A 13 -0.63 -12.35 4.76
C VAL A 13 -1.79 -13.25 5.17
N ALA A 14 -2.28 -13.16 6.42
CA ALA A 14 -3.43 -13.94 6.87
C ALA A 14 -4.74 -13.52 6.20
N VAL A 15 -4.93 -12.22 5.94
CA VAL A 15 -6.09 -11.67 5.21
C VAL A 15 -6.03 -12.08 3.74
N THR A 16 -4.84 -12.07 3.11
CA THR A 16 -4.67 -12.49 1.71
C THR A 16 -4.67 -14.01 1.50
N ALA A 17 -4.31 -14.81 2.51
CA ALA A 17 -4.35 -16.27 2.44
C ALA A 17 -5.76 -16.85 2.66
N GLN A 18 -6.62 -16.20 3.45
CA GLN A 18 -7.99 -16.65 3.72
C GLN A 18 -8.96 -16.42 2.55
N THR A 19 -8.64 -15.57 1.58
CA THR A 19 -9.53 -15.27 0.45
C THR A 19 -9.63 -16.38 -0.60
N LYS A 20 -8.86 -17.48 -0.48
CA LYS A 20 -9.00 -18.66 -1.36
C LYS A 20 -10.25 -19.52 -1.07
N GLY A 21 -11.14 -19.12 -0.17
CA GLY A 21 -12.28 -19.94 0.24
C GLY A 21 -13.60 -19.23 0.51
N MET A 22 -13.80 -17.96 0.13
CA MET A 22 -15.13 -17.36 0.26
C MET A 22 -16.07 -17.94 -0.80
N LYS A 23 -17.04 -18.74 -0.36
CA LYS A 23 -18.07 -19.31 -1.24
C LYS A 23 -18.88 -18.16 -1.85
N LEU A 24 -19.09 -18.20 -3.15
CA LEU A 24 -19.94 -17.27 -3.90
C LEU A 24 -21.32 -17.04 -3.23
N SER A 25 -21.83 -18.03 -2.48
CA SER A 25 -23.07 -17.94 -1.69
C SER A 25 -23.02 -16.95 -0.52
N GLU A 26 -21.87 -16.79 0.15
CA GLU A 26 -21.70 -15.79 1.22
C GLU A 26 -21.66 -14.37 0.64
N LEU A 27 -21.01 -14.19 -0.52
CA LEU A 27 -21.02 -12.92 -1.27
C LEU A 27 -22.43 -12.54 -1.76
N MET A 28 -23.24 -13.51 -2.21
CA MET A 28 -24.63 -13.25 -2.61
C MET A 28 -25.55 -12.86 -1.43
N THR A 29 -25.20 -13.22 -0.20
CA THR A 29 -25.98 -12.84 0.99
C THR A 29 -25.80 -11.35 1.33
N ASN A 30 -24.65 -10.76 0.98
CA ASN A 30 -24.36 -9.33 1.16
C ASN A 30 -25.04 -8.40 0.15
N ARG A 31 -25.59 -8.94 -0.96
CA ARG A 31 -26.26 -8.15 -2.00
C ARG A 31 -27.48 -7.36 -1.49
N ASN A 32 -28.02 -7.73 -0.31
CA ASN A 32 -29.14 -7.05 0.33
C ASN A 32 -28.73 -5.98 1.38
N GLN A 33 -27.43 -5.76 1.63
CA GLN A 33 -26.90 -4.71 2.53
C GLN A 33 -26.12 -3.66 1.73
N GLN A 34 -26.84 -2.93 0.87
CA GLN A 34 -26.27 -2.35 -0.35
C GLN A 34 -25.53 -1.02 -0.20
N GLU A 35 -25.73 -0.22 0.87
CA GLU A 35 -25.06 1.09 0.99
C GLU A 35 -23.88 1.07 1.98
N GLY A 36 -24.02 0.40 3.12
CA GLY A 36 -22.98 0.40 4.16
C GLY A 36 -21.71 -0.37 3.78
N LEU A 37 -21.84 -1.46 3.01
CA LEU A 37 -20.69 -2.27 2.59
C LEU A 37 -19.86 -1.60 1.49
N CYS A 38 -20.51 -0.85 0.61
CA CYS A 38 -19.83 -0.09 -0.43
C CYS A 38 -18.94 1.00 0.18
N GLU A 39 -19.48 1.76 1.15
CA GLU A 39 -18.73 2.79 1.87
C GLU A 39 -17.58 2.21 2.70
N LEU A 40 -17.80 1.08 3.39
CA LEU A 40 -16.72 0.40 4.13
C LEU A 40 -15.61 -0.10 3.20
N CYS A 41 -15.97 -0.64 2.03
CA CYS A 41 -15.01 -1.09 1.05
C CYS A 41 -14.19 0.10 0.48
N LYS A 42 -14.86 1.19 0.10
CA LYS A 42 -14.20 2.42 -0.37
C LYS A 42 -13.26 2.97 0.71
N MET A 43 -13.72 3.03 1.96
CA MET A 43 -12.92 3.48 3.10
C MET A 43 -11.68 2.59 3.32
N PHE A 44 -11.82 1.27 3.20
CA PHE A 44 -10.71 0.33 3.32
C PHE A 44 -9.64 0.59 2.26
N PHE A 45 -10.03 0.66 0.98
CA PHE A 45 -9.08 0.92 -0.10
C PHE A 45 -8.46 2.32 -0.01
N ASN A 46 -9.23 3.35 0.34
CA ASN A 46 -8.71 4.68 0.60
C ASN A 46 -7.68 4.70 1.74
N THR A 47 -7.93 3.92 2.79
CA THR A 47 -6.99 3.81 3.92
C THR A 47 -5.70 3.13 3.46
N ILE A 48 -5.80 2.04 2.71
CA ILE A 48 -4.63 1.32 2.20
C ILE A 48 -3.80 2.19 1.26
N THR A 49 -4.43 2.87 0.30
CA THR A 49 -3.70 3.75 -0.62
C THR A 49 -3.03 4.89 0.14
N GLY A 50 -3.72 5.50 1.12
CA GLY A 50 -3.13 6.52 1.98
C GLY A 50 -1.91 6.04 2.78
N VAL A 51 -1.98 4.83 3.36
CA VAL A 51 -0.85 4.22 4.09
C VAL A 51 0.33 3.94 3.16
N ILE A 52 0.07 3.47 1.93
CA ILE A 52 1.09 3.23 0.92
C ILE A 52 1.78 4.56 0.56
N ASP A 53 1.02 5.61 0.31
CA ASP A 53 1.55 6.94 -0.01
C ASP A 53 2.40 7.50 1.13
N GLU A 54 1.93 7.40 2.37
CA GLU A 54 2.68 7.83 3.56
C GLU A 54 3.99 7.05 3.71
N ALA A 55 3.98 5.73 3.51
CA ALA A 55 5.18 4.91 3.56
C ALA A 55 6.22 5.31 2.51
N PHE A 56 5.78 5.62 1.28
CA PHE A 56 6.69 6.10 0.23
C PHE A 56 7.23 7.51 0.51
N ASN A 57 6.42 8.39 1.08
CA ASN A 57 6.87 9.72 1.48
C ASN A 57 7.93 9.64 2.59
N TRP A 58 7.71 8.78 3.60
CA TRP A 58 8.71 8.51 4.64
C TRP A 58 9.99 7.92 4.05
N LEU A 59 9.88 6.94 3.14
CA LEU A 59 11.04 6.33 2.49
C LEU A 59 11.90 7.35 1.73
N ASN A 60 11.27 8.31 1.05
CA ASN A 60 12.00 9.38 0.36
C ASN A 60 12.79 10.28 1.33
N GLN A 61 12.23 10.57 2.50
CA GLN A 61 12.93 11.34 3.54
C GLN A 61 14.15 10.56 4.09
N GLU A 62 13.97 9.27 4.40
CA GLU A 62 15.08 8.43 4.87
C GLU A 62 16.20 8.28 3.83
N ILE A 63 15.85 8.21 2.54
CA ILE A 63 16.83 8.18 1.45
C ILE A 63 17.64 9.47 1.42
N GLU A 64 16.98 10.62 1.61
CA GLU A 64 17.65 11.90 1.65
C GLU A 64 18.69 11.94 2.77
N ASP A 65 18.29 11.56 3.99
CA ASP A 65 19.18 11.53 5.15
C ASP A 65 20.33 10.52 4.95
N LEU A 66 20.02 9.29 4.52
CA LEU A 66 21.03 8.25 4.26
C LEU A 66 22.06 8.67 3.20
N CYS A 67 21.62 9.29 2.11
CA CYS A 67 22.53 9.75 1.06
C CYS A 67 23.39 10.93 1.52
N ASN A 68 22.80 11.89 2.25
CA ASN A 68 23.52 13.05 2.78
C ASN A 68 24.59 12.62 3.81
N ASP A 69 24.25 11.70 4.72
CA ASP A 69 25.15 11.23 5.77
C ASP A 69 26.22 10.27 5.21
N GLY A 70 25.83 9.35 4.32
CA GLY A 70 26.72 8.34 3.76
C GLY A 70 27.79 8.90 2.81
N PHE A 71 27.52 10.06 2.20
CA PHE A 71 28.43 10.73 1.25
C PHE A 71 28.78 12.16 1.67
N ALA A 72 28.77 12.43 2.98
CA ALA A 72 29.07 13.74 3.53
C ALA A 72 30.35 14.36 2.91
N GLY A 73 30.22 15.58 2.39
CA GLY A 73 31.33 16.30 1.75
C GLY A 73 31.57 15.98 0.26
N ASN A 74 30.80 15.09 -0.35
CA ASN A 74 30.84 14.82 -1.79
C ASN A 74 29.45 14.97 -2.43
N SER A 75 29.15 16.21 -2.87
CA SER A 75 27.85 16.55 -3.46
C SER A 75 27.49 15.71 -4.68
N THR A 76 28.46 15.39 -5.55
CA THR A 76 28.21 14.53 -6.71
C THR A 76 27.79 13.12 -6.31
N ALA A 77 28.40 12.56 -5.26
CA ALA A 77 28.03 11.23 -4.77
C ALA A 77 26.63 11.23 -4.10
N VAL A 78 26.29 12.30 -3.36
CA VAL A 78 24.94 12.51 -2.82
C VAL A 78 23.90 12.56 -3.94
N ASP A 79 24.13 13.36 -4.98
CA ASP A 79 23.18 13.49 -6.11
C ASP A 79 22.97 12.17 -6.84
N VAL A 80 24.06 11.42 -7.09
CA VAL A 80 23.98 10.09 -7.72
C VAL A 80 23.23 9.10 -6.82
N CYS A 81 23.46 9.15 -5.51
CA CYS A 81 22.76 8.32 -4.53
C CYS A 81 21.26 8.60 -4.56
N LYS A 82 20.85 9.86 -4.42
CA LYS A 82 19.44 10.28 -4.45
C LYS A 82 18.76 9.85 -5.74
N LYS A 83 19.37 10.13 -6.90
CA LYS A 83 18.80 9.76 -8.20
C LYS A 83 18.60 8.24 -8.36
N LYS A 84 19.55 7.43 -7.90
CA LYS A 84 19.44 5.96 -7.97
C LYS A 84 18.36 5.45 -7.02
N ALA A 85 18.32 5.99 -5.81
CA ALA A 85 17.34 5.62 -4.80
C ALA A 85 15.92 6.01 -5.25
N GLU A 86 15.71 7.23 -5.72
CA GLU A 86 14.45 7.68 -6.34
C GLU A 86 14.00 6.75 -7.46
N THR A 87 14.91 6.38 -8.38
CA THR A 87 14.59 5.43 -9.46
C THR A 87 14.13 4.07 -8.93
N ALA A 88 14.75 3.57 -7.86
CA ALA A 88 14.36 2.32 -7.23
C ALA A 88 12.99 2.44 -6.54
N VAL A 89 12.75 3.55 -5.83
CA VAL A 89 11.47 3.85 -5.17
C VAL A 89 10.34 3.94 -6.18
N THR A 90 10.52 4.66 -7.29
CA THR A 90 9.53 4.73 -8.37
C THR A 90 9.17 3.34 -8.88
N LYS A 91 10.15 2.49 -9.17
CA LYS A 91 9.88 1.11 -9.63
C LYS A 91 9.12 0.26 -8.62
N ILE A 92 9.39 0.44 -7.32
CA ILE A 92 8.66 -0.25 -6.26
C ILE A 92 7.24 0.29 -6.15
N ARG A 93 7.05 1.61 -6.30
CA ARG A 93 5.73 2.24 -6.35
C ARG A 93 4.92 1.70 -7.52
N ASP A 94 5.47 1.70 -8.72
CA ASP A 94 4.79 1.15 -9.91
C ASP A 94 4.39 -0.32 -9.74
N PHE A 95 5.13 -1.10 -8.94
CA PHE A 95 4.79 -2.50 -8.65
C PHE A 95 3.65 -2.67 -7.63
N ILE A 96 3.50 -1.72 -6.71
CA ILE A 96 2.54 -1.77 -5.60
C ILE A 96 1.32 -0.89 -5.87
N GLU A 97 1.39 -0.02 -6.87
CA GLU A 97 0.36 0.95 -7.19
C GLU A 97 -0.98 0.27 -7.47
N ILE A 98 -1.99 0.77 -6.77
CA ILE A 98 -3.37 0.36 -6.98
C ILE A 98 -3.92 1.28 -8.08
N GLU A 99 -3.83 0.82 -9.33
CA GLU A 99 -4.20 1.61 -10.51
C GLU A 99 -5.70 1.94 -10.59
N GLU A 100 -6.53 1.21 -9.86
CA GLU A 100 -7.98 1.34 -9.92
C GLU A 100 -8.52 2.20 -8.78
N ALA A 101 -9.49 3.06 -9.11
CA ALA A 101 -10.19 3.83 -8.10
C ALA A 101 -10.88 2.88 -7.09
N PRO A 102 -10.91 3.23 -5.79
CA PRO A 102 -11.58 2.47 -4.73
C PRO A 102 -12.97 1.97 -5.12
N GLU A 103 -13.76 2.82 -5.79
CA GLU A 103 -15.10 2.46 -6.26
C GLU A 103 -15.11 1.32 -7.29
N ALA A 104 -14.17 1.33 -8.24
CA ALA A 104 -14.07 0.29 -9.27
C ALA A 104 -13.64 -1.05 -8.66
N MET A 105 -12.72 -1.02 -7.70
CA MET A 105 -12.33 -2.23 -6.95
C MET A 105 -13.50 -2.78 -6.14
N CYS A 106 -14.28 -1.93 -5.48
CA CYS A 106 -15.44 -2.36 -4.71
C CYS A 106 -16.57 -2.92 -5.58
N HIS A 107 -16.76 -2.40 -6.80
CA HIS A 107 -17.65 -3.00 -7.79
C HIS A 107 -17.22 -4.41 -8.20
N LYS A 108 -15.92 -4.64 -8.39
CA LYS A 108 -15.39 -5.98 -8.71
C LYS A 108 -15.57 -6.99 -7.58
N LEU A 109 -15.63 -6.51 -6.34
CA LEU A 109 -15.89 -7.33 -5.15
C LEU A 109 -17.38 -7.52 -4.88
N TYR A 110 -18.27 -6.95 -5.71
CA TYR A 110 -19.73 -6.96 -5.50
C TYR A 110 -20.15 -6.34 -4.15
N LEU A 111 -19.32 -5.42 -3.63
CA LEU A 111 -19.60 -4.64 -2.42
C LEU A 111 -20.20 -3.27 -2.75
N CYS A 112 -20.00 -2.86 -4.01
CA CYS A 112 -20.81 -1.93 -4.78
C CYS A 112 -21.26 -2.72 -6.05
#